data_AF-A0A4Q2ZZG6-F1
#
_entry.id   AF-A0A4Q2ZZG6-F1
#
_cell.length_a   1.000
_cell.length_b   1.000
_cell.length_c   1.000
_cell.angle_alpha   90.00
_cell.angle_beta   90.00
_cell.angle_gamma   90.00
#
_symmetry.space_group_name_H-M   'P 1'
#
loop_
_entity.id
_entity.type
_entity.pdbx_description
1 polymer ?
#
loop_
_entity_poly.entity_id
_entity_poly.type
_entity_poly.pdbx_seq_one_letter_code
_entity_poly.pdbx_strand_id
1 'polypeptide(L)'
;MALGDSRNHQLLIYTIDIALYHLHSRLSPGNIPKIRLARYSQAISWLKQVAAGELTIDLPRLPATEKGRIRFGGNIKQINSY
;
A
#
# COMPACT_ATOMS: atom_id res chain seq x y z
N MET A 1 -2.38 -22.83 -10.06
CA MET A 1 -1.41 -22.26 -9.09
C MET A 1 -1.93 -20.88 -8.73
N ALA A 2 -2.25 -20.62 -7.46
CA ALA A 2 -2.86 -19.36 -7.05
C ALA A 2 -1.85 -18.22 -7.23
N LEU A 3 -2.06 -17.39 -8.26
CA LEU A 3 -1.33 -16.15 -8.54
C LEU A 3 -1.72 -15.03 -7.53
N GLY A 4 -1.88 -15.39 -6.25
CA GLY A 4 -2.67 -14.62 -5.28
C GLY A 4 -1.88 -13.86 -4.24
N ASP A 5 -0.56 -14.04 -4.16
CA ASP A 5 0.24 -13.44 -3.08
C ASP A 5 1.50 -12.72 -3.58
N SER A 6 1.33 -11.77 -4.50
CA SER A 6 2.37 -10.78 -4.84
C SER A 6 2.49 -9.69 -3.78
N ARG A 7 2.07 -9.94 -2.53
CA ARG A 7 2.17 -8.97 -1.45
C ARG A 7 3.55 -9.10 -0.82
N ASN A 8 4.19 -7.96 -0.62
CA ASN A 8 5.45 -7.95 0.10
C ASN A 8 5.22 -8.42 1.54
N HIS A 9 5.85 -9.54 1.92
CA HIS A 9 5.66 -10.17 3.22
C HIS A 9 6.00 -9.22 4.38
N GLN A 10 7.05 -8.41 4.23
CA GLN A 10 7.49 -7.48 5.26
C GLN A 10 6.47 -6.36 5.48
N LEU A 11 5.89 -5.84 4.39
CA LEU A 11 4.79 -4.88 4.48
C LEU A 11 3.55 -5.46 5.18
N LEU A 12 3.22 -6.73 4.91
CA LEU A 12 2.11 -7.42 5.55
C LEU A 12 2.32 -7.51 7.08
N ILE A 13 3.49 -7.93 7.53
CA ILE A 13 3.82 -8.03 8.96
C ILE A 13 3.74 -6.66 9.64
N TYR A 14 4.30 -5.61 9.04
CA TYR A 14 4.22 -4.26 9.63
C TYR A 14 2.81 -3.71 9.68
N THR A 15 1.98 -4.03 8.68
CA THR A 15 0.55 -3.66 8.70
C THR A 15 -0.17 -4.33 9.86
N ILE A 16 0.12 -5.61 10.12
CA ILE A 16 -0.44 -6.36 11.26
C ILE A 16 0.02 -5.75 12.60
N ASP A 17 1.30 -5.42 12.74
CA ASP A 17 1.83 -4.82 13.96
C ASP A 17 1.18 -3.45 14.27
N ILE A 18 0.95 -2.63 13.25
CA ILE A 18 0.23 -1.36 13.37
C ILE A 18 -1.22 -1.60 13.79
N ALA A 19 -1.93 -2.52 13.15
CA ALA A 19 -3.32 -2.84 13.48
C ALA A 19 -3.46 -3.36 14.92
N LEU A 20 -2.54 -4.23 15.35
CA LEU A 20 -2.53 -4.78 16.72
C LEU A 20 -2.24 -3.72 17.77
N TYR A 21 -1.33 -2.78 17.49
CA TYR A 21 -1.10 -1.65 18.38
C TYR A 21 -2.37 -0.81 18.56
N HIS A 22 -3.06 -0.46 17.47
CA HIS A 22 -4.31 0.30 17.54
C HIS A 22 -5.42 -0.47 18.26
N LEU A 23 -5.54 -1.78 18.05
CA LEU A 23 -6.50 -2.63 18.77
C LEU A 23 -6.23 -2.61 20.28
N HIS A 24 -4.98 -2.83 20.70
CA HIS A 24 -4.61 -2.81 22.12
C HIS A 24 -4.81 -1.42 22.75
N SER A 25 -4.53 -0.33 22.02
CA SER A 25 -4.77 1.03 22.51
C SER A 25 -6.26 1.32 22.75
N ARG A 26 -7.17 0.66 22.00
CA ARG A 26 -8.62 0.80 22.20
C ARG A 26 -9.14 -0.04 23.36
N LEU A 27 -8.63 -1.25 23.53
CA LEU A 27 -9.12 -2.18 24.56
C LEU A 27 -8.62 -1.83 25.96
N SER A 28 -7.34 -1.48 26.08
CA SER A 28 -6.69 -1.27 27.38
C SER A 28 -5.56 -0.25 27.25
N PRO A 29 -5.89 1.05 27.12
CA PRO A 29 -4.90 2.11 26.88
C PRO A 29 -3.83 2.21 27.99
N GLY A 30 -4.14 1.79 29.22
CA GLY A 30 -3.20 1.80 30.34
C GLY A 30 -2.19 0.64 30.38
N ASN A 31 -2.40 -0.42 29.58
CA ASN A 31 -1.54 -1.60 29.61
C ASN A 31 -1.28 -2.14 28.20
N ILE A 32 -0.57 -1.35 27.40
CA ILE A 32 -0.09 -1.80 26.09
C ILE A 32 1.22 -2.58 26.30
N PRO A 33 1.33 -3.83 25.83
CA PRO A 33 2.56 -4.59 25.95
C PRO A 33 3.75 -3.85 25.30
N LYS A 34 4.89 -3.76 25.99
CA LYS A 34 6.09 -3.06 25.47
C LYS A 34 6.54 -3.58 24.11
N ILE A 35 6.37 -4.88 23.86
CA ILE A 35 6.66 -5.50 22.55
C ILE A 35 5.82 -4.91 21.42
N ARG A 36 4.54 -4.57 21.69
CA ARG A 36 3.65 -3.97 20.69
C ARG A 36 4.05 -2.54 20.37
N LEU A 37 4.47 -1.78 21.39
CA LEU A 37 5.02 -0.44 21.19
C LEU A 37 6.33 -0.48 20.37
N ALA A 38 7.24 -1.40 20.70
CA ALA A 38 8.50 -1.54 19.97
C ALA A 38 8.28 -1.92 18.49
N ARG A 39 7.39 -2.89 18.23
CA ARG A 39 7.03 -3.33 16.87
C ARG A 39 6.36 -2.22 16.07
N TYR A 40 5.46 -1.47 16.69
CA TYR A 40 4.85 -0.29 16.08
C TYR A 40 5.89 0.76 15.68
N SER A 41 6.79 1.13 16.61
CA SER A 41 7.85 2.10 16.33
C SER A 41 8.79 1.65 15.20
N GLN A 42 9.12 0.35 15.14
CA GLN A 42 9.90 -0.23 14.04
C GLN A 42 9.16 -0.16 12.71
N ALA A 43 7.86 -0.52 12.68
CA ALA A 43 7.03 -0.45 11.48
C ALA A 43 6.93 0.99 10.94
N ILE A 44 6.71 1.97 11.80
CA ILE A 44 6.64 3.39 11.41
C ILE A 44 8.00 3.90 10.92
N SER A 45 9.10 3.54 11.59
CA SER A 45 10.45 3.91 11.14
C SER A 45 10.77 3.33 9.77
N TRP A 46 10.42 2.05 9.55
CA TRP A 46 10.60 1.41 8.26
C TRP A 46 9.79 2.14 7.18
N LEU A 47 8.50 2.40 7.39
CA LEU A 47 7.65 3.13 6.45
C LEU A 47 8.20 4.52 6.09
N LYS A 48 8.81 5.22 7.04
CA LYS A 48 9.48 6.51 6.80
C LYS A 48 10.72 6.35 5.89
N GLN A 49 11.52 5.31 6.10
CA GLN A 49 12.68 5.01 5.25
C GLN A 49 12.25 4.62 3.83
N VAL A 50 11.16 3.85 3.70
CA VAL A 50 10.54 3.55 2.39
C VAL A 50 10.12 4.82 1.68
N ALA A 51 9.42 5.71 2.39
CA ALA A 51 8.92 6.97 1.83
C ALA A 51 10.06 7.93 1.43
N ALA A 52 11.19 7.89 2.13
CA ALA A 52 12.40 8.64 1.78
C ALA A 52 13.14 8.06 0.56
N GLY A 53 12.84 6.81 0.15
CA GLY A 53 13.54 6.13 -0.94
C GLY A 53 14.90 5.55 -0.53
N GLU A 54 15.23 5.57 0.77
CA GLU A 54 16.48 5.03 1.32
C GLU A 54 16.51 3.49 1.31
N LEU A 55 15.34 2.85 1.27
CA LEU A 55 15.21 1.40 1.27
C LEU A 55 14.65 0.89 -0.07
N THR A 56 15.44 0.09 -0.78
CA THR A 56 14.99 -0.62 -1.97
C THR A 56 14.07 -1.77 -1.57
N ILE A 57 12.79 -1.71 -1.94
CA ILE A 57 11.80 -2.77 -1.66
C ILE A 57 11.24 -3.28 -2.96
N ASP A 58 11.13 -4.60 -3.05
CA ASP A 58 10.40 -5.29 -4.11
C ASP A 58 8.89 -5.18 -3.84
N LEU A 59 8.34 -3.98 -4.05
CA LEU A 59 6.90 -3.77 -4.09
C LEU A 59 6.43 -4.06 -5.52
N PRO A 60 5.29 -4.78 -5.68
CA PRO A 60 4.71 -4.95 -6.99
C PRO A 60 4.46 -3.56 -7.57
N ARG A 61 5.05 -3.30 -8.74
CA ARG A 61 4.77 -2.06 -9.45
C ARG A 61 3.27 -2.00 -9.68
N LEU A 62 2.69 -0.83 -9.44
CA LEU A 62 1.33 -0.57 -9.87
C LEU A 62 1.26 -1.01 -11.33
N PRO A 63 0.31 -1.91 -11.69
CA PRO A 63 0.10 -2.19 -13.10
C PRO A 63 -0.10 -0.82 -13.74
N ALA A 64 0.54 -0.59 -14.88
CA ALA A 64 0.26 0.60 -15.64
C ALA A 64 -1.25 0.56 -15.90
N THR A 65 -2.06 1.25 -15.08
CA THR A 65 -3.31 1.81 -15.53
C THR A 65 -2.90 2.47 -16.82
N GLU A 66 -3.48 2.07 -17.94
CA GLU A 66 -3.30 2.73 -19.21
C GLU A 66 -3.64 4.21 -18.99
N LYS A 67 -2.65 4.98 -18.51
CA LYS A 67 -2.75 6.40 -18.22
C LYS A 67 -3.10 6.96 -19.56
N GLY A 68 -4.36 7.39 -19.66
CA GLY A 68 -5.09 7.61 -20.90
C GLY A 68 -4.13 7.88 -22.04
N ARG A 69 -3.97 6.89 -22.91
CA ARG A 69 -3.45 7.12 -24.25
C ARG A 69 -4.31 8.27 -24.74
N ILE A 70 -3.75 9.49 -24.80
CA ILE A 70 -4.45 10.62 -25.38
C ILE A 70 -4.78 10.13 -26.79
N ARG A 71 -6.05 9.74 -27.00
CA ARG A 71 -6.57 9.42 -28.31
C ARG A 71 -6.64 10.77 -29.01
N PHE A 72 -5.51 11.19 -29.58
CA PHE A 72 -5.49 12.34 -30.46
C PHE A 72 -6.35 11.94 -31.68
N GLY A 73 -7.58 12.43 -31.68
CA GLY A 73 -8.66 11.90 -32.52
C GLY A 73 -9.97 11.89 -31.74
N GLY A 74 -10.56 13.08 -31.57
CA GLY A 74 -11.88 13.25 -30.96
C GLY A 74 -12.99 12.52 -31.72
N ASN A 75 -14.20 12.56 -31.13
CA ASN A 75 -15.39 11.85 -31.61
C ASN A 75 -15.57 11.94 -33.14
N ILE A 76 -15.63 10.79 -33.82
CA ILE A 76 -15.86 10.73 -35.27
C ILE A 76 -17.26 11.33 -35.49
N LYS A 77 -17.35 12.45 -36.22
CA LYS A 77 -18.65 13.06 -36.54
C LYS A 77 -19.47 12.03 -37.31
N GLN A 78 -20.66 11.67 -36.81
CA GLN A 78 -21.63 10.93 -37.61
C GLN A 78 -22.06 11.82 -38.77
N ILE A 79 -21.63 11.46 -39.98
CA ILE A 79 -22.12 12.06 -41.22
C ILE A 79 -23.36 11.25 -41.59
N ASN A 80 -24.54 11.84 -41.43
CA ASN A 80 -25.78 11.23 -41.89
C ASN A 80 -25.92 11.54 -43.38
N SER A 81 -25.74 10.54 -44.23
CA SER A 81 -26.01 10.66 -45.66
C SER A 81 -27.52 10.53 -45.88
N TYR A 82 -28.15 11.59 -46.39
CA TYR A 82 -29.53 11.58 -46.90
C TYR A 82 -29.60 10.92 -48.27
#